data_AF-A0A9E0HCW7-F1
#
_entry.id   AF-A0A9E0HCW7-F1
#
_cell.length_a   1.000
_cell.length_b   1.000
_cell.length_c   1.000
_cell.angle_alpha   90.00
_cell.angle_beta   90.00
_cell.angle_gamma   90.00
#
_symmetry.space_group_name_H-M   'P 1'
#
loop_
_entity.id
_entity.type
_entity.pdbx_description
1 polymer ?
#
loop_
_entity_poly.entity_id
_entity_poly.type
_entity_poly.pdbx_seq_one_letter_code
_entity_poly.pdbx_strand_id
1 'polypeptide(L)'
;MPSITYWNRLEPRARSSDLAGALAARVRDPAWFLARQWQLGELTGEDAGSPAYVRVAAAVAPMVGWQAGTGSAVPIAANTPLERAALAEPMSTDDVSRSAELGTLLDTTLLTYDVADLRSHWLDAFPIGEAPADAPDDPRAARLRRLWQGRMIDGLAVYAAAIEPTSPPAPPAGVPPTVPPTRWAQCGLALEAFRAYIDSSHPGAPIGASDAATWLPERLQQGLRTVIGEPGAAAGSVGAAVLEAFPDGRGDLPWYGFDRVTDAPPPGLPAPVRTEITRSVIPGPVKFRGQPNERFWDFEDRRVDFGALRLDRRDLTSMLLVDFMLVHGNDWYLVPFEQPVGTLCRSELTVVDVFGMPTTVPPADEADSTIPGKRFSLFRVSGMSAGHLVPNSVAGVAHDGRVLEEVRFVRDETANLAWGIERTTEGHLGRGLPGRDRVGATPPPPITTGVAPLRYQLQGHVPAHWIPFQVVALPPATSGQVALEMASLLAPDGAPGAPLVSALPAGKILRPSSLAGAPYRIREEEVPREGTHVIRLARFARSSDGGSHLWVARKRVTGSGEGHSGLRFDHTGPLETVVPGTDPEPATPLRWSGSPGWNDADWS
;
A
#
# COMPACT_ATOMS: atom_id res chain seq x y z
N MET A 1 -11.34 -44.50 54.41
CA MET A 1 -12.53 -43.71 53.97
C MET A 1 -12.10 -42.87 52.79
N PRO A 2 -12.73 -42.99 51.61
CA PRO A 2 -12.49 -42.07 50.51
C PRO A 2 -13.15 -40.72 50.81
N SER A 3 -12.40 -39.63 50.68
CA SER A 3 -12.88 -38.24 50.79
C SER A 3 -13.31 -37.76 49.42
N ILE A 4 -14.56 -37.34 49.26
CA ILE A 4 -15.03 -36.64 48.06
C ILE A 4 -14.92 -35.14 48.34
N THR A 5 -14.08 -34.44 47.59
CA THR A 5 -13.96 -32.98 47.60
C THR A 5 -15.01 -32.38 46.67
N TYR A 6 -15.88 -31.51 47.18
CA TYR A 6 -16.82 -30.74 46.38
C TYR A 6 -16.37 -29.27 46.34
N TRP A 7 -16.48 -28.63 45.19
CA TRP A 7 -16.26 -27.19 45.04
C TRP A 7 -17.61 -26.51 44.87
N ASN A 8 -17.99 -25.65 45.81
CA ASN A 8 -19.14 -24.77 45.66
C ASN A 8 -18.68 -23.45 45.07
N ARG A 9 -19.17 -23.11 43.86
CA ARG A 9 -19.00 -21.77 43.31
C ARG A 9 -19.88 -20.81 44.13
N LEU A 10 -19.24 -19.94 44.90
CA LEU A 10 -19.93 -18.85 45.57
C LEU A 10 -20.29 -17.80 44.51
N GLU A 11 -21.56 -17.76 44.12
CA GLU A 11 -22.07 -16.71 43.24
C GLU A 11 -22.69 -15.59 44.10
N PRO A 12 -22.19 -14.35 44.02
CA PRO A 12 -22.79 -13.23 44.73
C PRO A 12 -24.23 -13.02 44.23
N ARG A 13 -25.22 -13.25 45.10
CA ARG A 13 -26.62 -12.99 44.79
C ARG A 13 -26.95 -11.55 45.15
N ALA A 14 -27.01 -10.69 44.14
CA ALA A 14 -27.41 -9.29 44.32
C ALA A 14 -28.84 -9.23 44.89
N ARG A 15 -29.04 -8.46 45.97
CA ARG A 15 -30.37 -8.24 46.58
C ARG A 15 -31.28 -7.34 45.75
N SER A 16 -30.71 -6.61 44.81
CA SER A 16 -31.37 -5.73 43.85
C SER A 16 -30.54 -5.69 42.56
N SER A 17 -31.20 -5.59 41.41
CA SER A 17 -30.55 -5.31 40.13
C SER A 17 -30.33 -3.82 39.90
N ASP A 18 -30.89 -2.94 40.75
CA ASP A 18 -30.66 -1.50 40.70
C ASP A 18 -29.31 -1.14 41.33
N LEU A 19 -28.37 -0.72 40.48
CA LEU A 19 -27.03 -0.28 40.86
C LEU A 19 -26.99 1.20 41.29
N ALA A 20 -28.04 1.99 41.01
CA ALA A 20 -28.02 3.43 41.26
C ALA A 20 -27.80 3.76 42.74
N GLY A 21 -28.43 3.00 43.64
CA GLY A 21 -28.23 3.17 45.08
C GLY A 21 -26.81 2.84 45.56
N ALA A 22 -26.16 1.85 44.95
CA ALA A 22 -24.80 1.43 45.29
C ALA A 22 -23.74 2.39 44.72
N LEU A 23 -23.97 2.92 43.52
CA LEU A 23 -23.07 3.84 42.82
C LEU A 23 -23.18 5.30 43.30
N ALA A 24 -24.30 5.72 43.90
CA ALA A 24 -24.57 7.12 44.22
C ALA A 24 -23.70 7.78 45.33
N ALA A 25 -22.63 7.12 45.82
CA ALA A 25 -21.66 7.62 46.83
C ALA A 25 -22.26 8.62 47.86
N ARG A 26 -23.39 8.25 48.48
CA ARG A 26 -24.25 9.20 49.19
C ARG A 26 -23.56 9.78 50.42
N VAL A 27 -23.38 11.09 50.46
CA VAL A 27 -22.83 11.80 51.63
C VAL A 27 -23.72 11.61 52.86
N ARG A 28 -23.17 11.07 53.94
CA ARG A 28 -23.82 10.98 55.26
C ARG A 28 -22.99 11.71 56.31
N ASP A 29 -22.61 11.05 57.39
CA ASP A 29 -21.72 11.58 58.42
C ASP A 29 -20.24 11.15 58.18
N PRO A 30 -19.26 11.81 58.81
CA PRO A 30 -17.84 11.47 58.67
C PRO A 30 -17.48 10.02 59.06
N ALA A 31 -18.18 9.41 60.02
CA ALA A 31 -17.91 8.04 60.44
C ALA A 31 -18.40 7.03 59.40
N TRP A 32 -19.55 7.29 58.77
CA TRP A 32 -20.06 6.53 57.64
C TRP A 32 -19.06 6.53 56.47
N PHE A 33 -18.41 7.66 56.24
CA PHE A 33 -17.40 7.81 55.20
C PHE A 33 -16.11 7.03 55.47
N LEU A 34 -15.57 7.11 56.69
CA LEU A 34 -14.44 6.29 57.11
C LEU A 34 -14.78 4.79 57.03
N ALA A 35 -16.00 4.41 57.43
CA ALA A 35 -16.48 3.04 57.29
C ALA A 35 -16.61 2.60 55.82
N ARG A 36 -16.96 3.52 54.90
CA ARG A 36 -16.97 3.23 53.46
C ARG A 36 -15.57 3.04 52.87
N GLN A 37 -14.59 3.85 53.27
CA GLN A 37 -13.19 3.63 52.91
C GLN A 37 -12.69 2.27 53.39
N TRP A 38 -13.00 1.93 54.64
CA TRP A 38 -12.67 0.62 55.19
C TRP A 38 -13.34 -0.52 54.42
N GLN A 39 -14.62 -0.38 54.07
CA GLN A 39 -15.36 -1.40 53.32
C GLN A 39 -14.83 -1.61 51.89
N LEU A 40 -14.34 -0.55 51.23
CA LEU A 40 -13.76 -0.61 49.90
C LEU A 40 -12.27 -1.01 49.93
N GLY A 41 -11.67 -1.17 51.11
CA GLY A 41 -10.27 -1.56 51.26
C GLY A 41 -9.27 -0.41 51.08
N GLU A 42 -9.71 0.86 51.02
CA GLU A 42 -8.82 2.03 50.87
C GLU A 42 -7.81 2.16 52.04
N LEU A 43 -8.14 1.59 53.21
CA LEU A 43 -7.27 1.57 54.39
C LEU A 43 -6.50 0.25 54.54
N THR A 44 -6.70 -0.69 53.62
CA THR A 44 -5.96 -1.95 53.58
C THR A 44 -4.65 -1.69 52.86
N GLY A 45 -3.55 -1.59 53.62
CA GLY A 45 -2.22 -1.61 53.03
C GLY A 45 -1.87 -3.03 52.59
N GLU A 46 -1.36 -3.15 51.37
CA GLU A 46 -0.71 -4.38 50.91
C GLU A 46 0.81 -4.22 51.10
N ASP A 47 1.50 -5.31 51.45
CA ASP A 47 2.97 -5.36 51.50
C ASP A 47 3.52 -5.49 50.07
N ALA A 48 3.27 -4.46 49.26
CA ALA A 48 3.59 -4.40 47.84
C ALA A 48 4.26 -3.06 47.52
N GLY A 49 5.46 -3.11 46.95
CA GLY A 49 6.16 -1.93 46.47
C GLY A 49 5.60 -1.45 45.14
N SER A 50 5.27 -0.16 45.03
CA SER A 50 4.93 0.44 43.74
C SER A 50 6.18 0.61 42.86
N PRO A 51 6.05 0.61 41.52
CA PRO A 51 7.16 0.89 40.61
C PRO A 51 7.75 2.29 40.87
N ALA A 52 9.04 2.38 41.22
CA ALA A 52 9.74 3.66 41.35
C ALA A 52 10.33 4.11 40.00
N TYR A 53 11.01 3.19 39.31
CA TYR A 53 11.46 3.38 37.93
C TYR A 53 11.64 2.03 37.24
N VAL A 54 11.67 2.06 35.92
CA VAL A 54 11.92 0.90 35.06
C VAL A 54 13.25 1.07 34.36
N ARG A 55 14.06 0.03 34.35
CA ARG A 55 15.23 -0.11 33.48
C ARG A 55 14.87 -0.96 32.29
N VAL A 56 15.07 -0.42 31.09
CA VAL A 56 14.92 -1.15 29.83
C VAL A 56 16.31 -1.31 29.24
N ALA A 57 16.74 -2.56 29.11
CA ALA A 57 17.93 -2.94 28.36
C ALA A 57 17.45 -3.58 27.05
N ALA A 58 17.82 -3.00 25.92
CA ALA A 58 17.36 -3.44 24.62
C ALA A 58 18.51 -3.53 23.62
N ALA A 59 18.42 -4.51 22.74
CA ALA A 59 19.29 -4.65 21.59
C ALA A 59 18.47 -4.51 20.33
N VAL A 60 18.90 -3.62 19.43
CA VAL A 60 18.27 -3.43 18.12
C VAL A 60 19.22 -3.83 17.00
N ALA A 61 18.69 -4.39 15.93
CA ALA A 61 19.44 -4.61 14.69
C ALA A 61 18.58 -4.26 13.46
N PRO A 62 19.15 -3.61 12.43
CA PRO A 62 18.39 -3.05 11.33
C PRO A 62 18.06 -4.06 10.23
N MET A 63 17.08 -3.71 9.41
CA MET A 63 16.89 -4.26 8.07
C MET A 63 18.04 -3.78 7.19
N VAL A 64 18.74 -4.72 6.56
CA VAL A 64 19.97 -4.42 5.78
C VAL A 64 19.73 -4.43 4.28
N GLY A 65 18.66 -5.08 3.82
CA GLY A 65 18.40 -5.22 2.39
C GLY A 65 17.08 -5.91 2.08
N TRP A 66 16.74 -5.91 0.80
CA TRP A 66 15.60 -6.60 0.25
C TRP A 66 15.95 -7.31 -1.06
N GLN A 67 15.08 -8.22 -1.50
CA GLN A 67 15.25 -9.02 -2.71
C GLN A 67 13.87 -9.25 -3.34
N ALA A 68 13.76 -9.07 -4.65
CA ALA A 68 12.60 -9.48 -5.43
C ALA A 68 12.74 -10.95 -5.86
N GLY A 69 11.89 -11.85 -5.33
CA GLY A 69 11.95 -13.27 -5.64
C GLY A 69 13.35 -13.87 -5.45
N THR A 70 13.94 -14.40 -6.51
CA THR A 70 15.29 -14.97 -6.56
C THR A 70 16.35 -14.02 -7.16
N GLY A 71 16.00 -12.75 -7.37
CA GLY A 71 16.88 -11.73 -7.96
C GLY A 71 18.08 -11.37 -7.08
N SER A 72 18.88 -10.37 -7.48
CA SER A 72 19.98 -9.90 -6.62
C SER A 72 19.43 -9.12 -5.42
N ALA A 73 20.05 -9.30 -4.25
CA ALA A 73 19.69 -8.53 -3.07
C ALA A 73 20.21 -7.08 -3.18
N VAL A 74 19.39 -6.14 -2.72
CA VAL A 74 19.65 -4.70 -2.79
C VAL A 74 19.69 -4.13 -1.36
N PRO A 75 20.75 -3.41 -0.98
CA PRO A 75 20.80 -2.73 0.31
C PRO A 75 19.68 -1.70 0.46
N ILE A 76 19.13 -1.57 1.67
CA ILE A 76 18.18 -0.50 1.99
C ILE A 76 19.00 0.73 2.36
N ALA A 77 18.84 1.83 1.60
CA ALA A 77 19.43 3.10 1.94
C ALA A 77 18.83 3.65 3.24
N ALA A 78 19.68 4.31 4.05
CA ALA A 78 19.22 4.93 5.29
C ALA A 78 18.07 5.92 5.02
N ASN A 79 17.07 5.90 5.89
CA ASN A 79 15.88 6.77 5.84
C ASN A 79 15.02 6.66 4.57
N THR A 80 15.26 5.69 3.68
CA THR A 80 14.37 5.41 2.56
C THR A 80 13.30 4.41 3.00
N PRO A 81 12.00 4.75 2.95
CA PRO A 81 10.93 3.80 3.24
C PRO A 81 11.01 2.56 2.38
N LEU A 82 10.70 1.40 2.93
CA LEU A 82 10.76 0.12 2.24
C LEU A 82 9.80 0.08 1.04
N GLU A 83 8.62 0.69 1.14
CA GLU A 83 7.69 0.83 0.01
C GLU A 83 8.34 1.60 -1.14
N ARG A 84 9.07 2.67 -0.84
CA ARG A 84 9.79 3.45 -1.85
C ARG A 84 10.98 2.70 -2.43
N ALA A 85 11.69 1.94 -1.60
CA ALA A 85 12.88 1.20 -2.02
C ALA A 85 12.54 -0.02 -2.89
N ALA A 86 11.51 -0.78 -2.51
CA ALA A 86 11.23 -2.09 -3.10
C ALA A 86 9.99 -2.12 -3.99
N LEU A 87 8.95 -1.34 -3.69
CA LEU A 87 7.66 -1.40 -4.39
C LEU A 87 7.48 -0.31 -5.45
N ALA A 88 8.43 0.62 -5.53
CA ALA A 88 8.35 1.73 -6.46
C ALA A 88 8.43 1.27 -7.91
N GLU A 89 7.43 1.68 -8.69
CA GLU A 89 7.47 1.55 -10.13
C GLU A 89 8.23 2.70 -10.77
N PRO A 90 8.96 2.43 -11.86
CA PRO A 90 9.49 3.47 -12.70
C PRO A 90 8.40 4.41 -13.22
N MET A 91 8.72 5.70 -13.24
CA MET A 91 7.86 6.69 -13.87
C MET A 91 7.82 6.46 -15.38
N SER A 92 6.68 6.78 -16.01
CA SER A 92 6.54 6.66 -17.46
C SER A 92 7.58 7.51 -18.18
N THR A 93 8.20 6.91 -19.20
CA THR A 93 9.06 7.60 -20.17
C THR A 93 8.27 8.50 -21.10
N ASP A 94 6.95 8.30 -21.22
CA ASP A 94 6.09 9.02 -22.15
C ASP A 94 5.10 9.94 -21.43
N ASP A 95 5.62 10.91 -20.68
CA ASP A 95 4.85 11.98 -20.05
C ASP A 95 5.31 13.34 -20.58
N VAL A 96 4.60 13.82 -21.59
CA VAL A 96 4.93 15.05 -22.33
C VAL A 96 4.92 16.27 -21.41
N SER A 97 4.04 16.28 -20.39
CA SER A 97 3.98 17.40 -19.43
C SER A 97 5.24 17.41 -18.57
N ARG A 98 5.64 16.24 -18.05
CA ARG A 98 6.87 16.11 -17.26
C ARG A 98 8.12 16.38 -18.10
N SER A 99 8.18 15.91 -19.34
CA SER A 99 9.27 16.23 -20.27
C SER A 99 9.45 17.74 -20.44
N ALA A 100 8.37 18.48 -20.64
CA ALA A 100 8.42 19.94 -20.80
C ALA A 100 8.78 20.68 -19.48
N GLU A 101 8.26 20.22 -18.34
CA GLU A 101 8.60 20.78 -17.03
C GLU A 101 10.10 20.60 -16.72
N LEU A 102 10.63 19.40 -16.93
CA LEU A 102 12.06 19.11 -16.76
C LEU A 102 12.91 19.84 -17.81
N GLY A 103 12.43 20.01 -19.05
CA GLY A 103 13.13 20.82 -20.05
C GLY A 103 13.26 22.30 -19.62
N THR A 104 12.23 22.84 -18.96
CA THR A 104 12.26 24.21 -18.42
C THR A 104 13.20 24.32 -17.21
N LEU A 105 13.27 23.28 -16.38
CA LEU A 105 14.26 23.19 -15.32
C LEU A 105 15.69 23.20 -15.89
N LEU A 106 15.94 22.43 -16.95
CA LEU A 106 17.23 22.44 -17.64
C LEU A 106 17.56 23.85 -18.16
N ASP A 107 16.62 24.52 -18.83
CA ASP A 107 16.79 25.91 -19.29
C ASP A 107 17.22 26.85 -18.14
N THR A 108 16.64 26.68 -16.95
CA THR A 108 16.98 27.44 -15.74
C THR A 108 18.40 27.15 -15.25
N THR A 109 18.82 25.88 -15.28
CA THR A 109 20.20 25.51 -14.94
C THR A 109 21.21 26.01 -15.97
N LEU A 110 20.90 25.97 -17.27
CA LEU A 110 21.78 26.49 -18.31
C LEU A 110 22.01 28.00 -18.17
N LEU A 111 20.97 28.76 -17.78
CA LEU A 111 21.08 30.18 -17.46
C LEU A 111 21.97 30.43 -16.23
N THR A 112 21.82 29.59 -15.19
CA THR A 112 22.55 29.74 -13.92
C THR A 112 24.06 29.52 -14.10
N TYR A 113 24.45 28.63 -15.01
CA TYR A 113 25.85 28.29 -15.31
C TYR A 113 26.41 28.99 -16.55
N ASP A 114 25.73 30.03 -17.06
CA ASP A 114 26.18 30.88 -18.18
C ASP A 114 26.47 30.12 -19.49
N VAL A 115 25.60 29.15 -19.81
CA VAL A 115 25.67 28.32 -21.04
C VAL A 115 24.33 28.27 -21.78
N ALA A 116 23.42 29.21 -21.53
CA ALA A 116 22.14 29.30 -22.20
C ALA A 116 22.25 29.58 -23.71
N ASP A 117 23.37 30.13 -24.17
CA ASP A 117 23.68 30.29 -25.59
C ASP A 117 23.79 28.94 -26.34
N LEU A 118 24.05 27.85 -25.61
CA LEU A 118 24.17 26.51 -26.15
C LEU A 118 22.85 25.72 -26.13
N ARG A 119 21.75 26.31 -25.64
CA ARG A 119 20.42 25.66 -25.51
C ARG A 119 19.96 24.94 -26.78
N SER A 120 20.21 25.52 -27.96
CA SER A 120 19.79 24.93 -29.23
C SER A 120 20.37 23.53 -29.45
N HIS A 121 21.57 23.24 -28.94
CA HIS A 121 22.17 21.92 -29.06
C HIS A 121 21.38 20.85 -28.31
N TRP A 122 20.89 21.15 -27.09
CA TRP A 122 20.02 20.23 -26.37
C TRP A 122 18.63 20.12 -27.01
N LEU A 123 18.11 21.20 -27.58
CA LEU A 123 16.84 21.16 -28.30
C LEU A 123 16.92 20.28 -29.55
N ASP A 124 18.04 20.36 -30.28
CA ASP A 124 18.29 19.54 -31.46
C ASP A 124 18.54 18.06 -31.10
N ALA A 125 19.25 17.81 -29.99
CA ALA A 125 19.58 16.46 -29.53
C ALA A 125 18.40 15.76 -28.84
N PHE A 126 17.59 16.50 -28.09
CA PHE A 126 16.48 15.99 -27.28
C PHE A 126 15.20 16.79 -27.53
N PRO A 127 14.65 16.84 -28.75
CA PRO A 127 13.36 17.45 -29.00
C PRO A 127 12.24 16.61 -28.41
N ILE A 128 11.12 17.24 -28.02
CA ILE A 128 9.87 16.49 -27.75
C ILE A 128 9.49 15.70 -29.01
N GLY A 129 9.52 14.37 -28.89
CA GLY A 129 9.26 13.43 -29.97
C GLY A 129 7.78 13.22 -30.31
N GLU A 130 7.55 12.36 -31.30
CA GLU A 130 6.21 11.87 -31.62
C GLU A 130 5.70 10.87 -30.57
N ALA A 131 4.39 10.65 -30.54
CA ALA A 131 3.83 9.62 -29.66
C ALA A 131 4.28 8.22 -30.12
N PRO A 132 4.55 7.28 -29.20
CA PRO A 132 4.75 5.88 -29.55
C PRO A 132 3.55 5.33 -30.33
N ALA A 133 3.79 4.44 -31.30
CA ALA A 133 2.73 3.90 -32.16
C ALA A 133 1.63 3.13 -31.39
N ASP A 134 2.00 2.50 -30.28
CA ASP A 134 1.11 1.68 -29.44
C ASP A 134 0.48 2.47 -28.27
N ALA A 135 0.71 3.78 -28.21
CA ALA A 135 0.22 4.63 -27.14
C ALA A 135 -1.31 4.78 -27.17
N PRO A 136 -2.01 4.76 -26.01
CA PRO A 136 -3.43 5.08 -26.00
C PRO A 136 -3.69 6.48 -26.58
N ASP A 137 -4.76 6.64 -27.34
CA ASP A 137 -5.06 7.92 -27.98
C ASP A 137 -5.34 9.01 -26.92
N ASP A 138 -4.46 10.02 -26.87
CA ASP A 138 -4.63 11.22 -26.05
C ASP A 138 -4.59 12.46 -26.96
N PRO A 139 -5.76 12.94 -27.41
CA PRO A 139 -5.84 14.09 -28.30
C PRO A 139 -5.27 15.37 -27.68
N ARG A 140 -5.24 15.48 -26.34
CA ARG A 140 -4.66 16.66 -25.67
C ARG A 140 -3.13 16.57 -25.71
N ALA A 141 -2.57 15.40 -25.42
CA ALA A 141 -1.13 15.18 -25.54
C ALA A 141 -0.64 15.35 -26.97
N ALA A 142 -1.38 14.83 -27.95
CA ALA A 142 -1.05 14.99 -29.37
C ALA A 142 -1.06 16.47 -29.82
N ARG A 143 -1.92 17.31 -29.25
CA ARG A 143 -1.89 18.77 -29.48
C ARG A 143 -0.68 19.43 -28.83
N LEU A 144 -0.34 19.05 -27.60
CA LEU A 144 0.81 19.61 -26.89
C LEU A 144 2.14 19.18 -27.52
N ARG A 145 2.28 17.94 -27.97
CA ARG A 145 3.45 17.50 -28.75
C ARG A 145 3.64 18.37 -29.99
N ARG A 146 2.59 18.56 -30.81
CA ARG A 146 2.65 19.48 -31.98
C ARG A 146 2.98 20.92 -31.59
N LEU A 147 2.54 21.38 -30.42
CA LEU A 147 2.88 22.71 -29.92
C LEU A 147 4.33 22.78 -29.42
N TRP A 148 4.92 21.72 -28.87
CA TRP A 148 6.25 21.79 -28.26
C TRP A 148 7.37 21.21 -29.12
N GLN A 149 7.03 20.45 -30.16
CA GLN A 149 7.98 19.91 -31.12
C GLN A 149 8.85 21.04 -31.71
N GLY A 150 10.17 20.87 -31.58
CA GLY A 150 11.17 21.86 -32.01
C GLY A 150 11.19 23.16 -31.19
N ARG A 151 10.51 23.23 -30.05
CA ARG A 151 10.47 24.42 -29.16
C ARG A 151 10.89 24.11 -27.72
N MET A 152 10.52 22.94 -27.20
CA MET A 152 10.88 22.46 -25.87
C MET A 152 11.87 21.30 -25.95
N ILE A 153 12.79 21.28 -24.98
CA ILE A 153 13.70 20.17 -24.73
C ILE A 153 12.93 19.08 -23.97
N ASP A 154 13.10 17.83 -24.36
CA ASP A 154 12.61 16.68 -23.61
C ASP A 154 13.51 16.43 -22.39
N GLY A 155 13.14 17.02 -21.26
CA GLY A 155 13.91 16.89 -20.02
C GLY A 155 13.94 15.47 -19.45
N LEU A 156 12.96 14.62 -19.76
CA LEU A 156 13.00 13.20 -19.36
C LEU A 156 14.08 12.46 -20.15
N ALA A 157 14.17 12.71 -21.46
CA ALA A 157 15.23 12.14 -22.30
C ALA A 157 16.62 12.64 -21.89
N VAL A 158 16.76 13.93 -21.55
CA VAL A 158 18.02 14.49 -21.02
C VAL A 158 18.42 13.82 -19.71
N TYR A 159 17.48 13.68 -18.75
CA TYR A 159 17.79 13.03 -17.48
C TYR A 159 18.17 11.56 -17.65
N ALA A 160 17.48 10.81 -18.54
CA ALA A 160 17.86 9.44 -18.87
C ALA A 160 19.29 9.36 -19.44
N ALA A 161 19.64 10.26 -20.36
CA ALA A 161 20.99 10.33 -20.93
C ALA A 161 22.05 10.79 -19.91
N ALA A 162 21.68 11.60 -18.92
CA ALA A 162 22.58 12.09 -17.87
C ALA A 162 22.90 11.05 -16.78
N ILE A 163 22.12 9.97 -16.69
CA ILE A 163 22.39 8.85 -15.77
C ILE A 163 23.51 7.95 -16.33
N GLU A 164 23.63 7.84 -17.65
CA GLU A 164 24.67 7.02 -18.27
C GLU A 164 26.07 7.64 -18.06
N PRO A 165 27.06 6.88 -17.55
CA PRO A 165 28.39 7.42 -17.27
C PRO A 165 29.10 7.82 -18.58
N THR A 166 29.39 9.10 -18.73
CA THR A 166 30.25 9.61 -19.82
C THR A 166 31.72 9.43 -19.48
N SER A 167 32.47 8.71 -20.32
CA SER A 167 33.94 8.58 -20.19
C SER A 167 34.64 9.89 -20.59
N PRO A 168 35.41 10.55 -19.70
CA PRO A 168 36.18 11.75 -20.06
C PRO A 168 37.32 11.41 -21.05
N PRO A 169 37.71 12.32 -21.98
CA PRO A 169 37.18 13.66 -22.21
C PRO A 169 36.11 13.66 -23.33
N ALA A 170 34.84 13.50 -22.97
CA ALA A 170 33.71 13.61 -23.88
C ALA A 170 32.83 14.82 -23.50
N PRO A 171 32.15 15.46 -24.46
CA PRO A 171 31.16 16.48 -24.14
C PRO A 171 29.99 15.86 -23.35
N PRO A 172 29.34 16.61 -22.44
CA PRO A 172 28.11 16.18 -21.79
C PRO A 172 27.00 15.87 -22.81
N ALA A 173 26.03 15.04 -22.41
CA ALA A 173 24.88 14.69 -23.23
C ALA A 173 24.18 15.97 -23.79
N GLY A 174 23.93 15.99 -25.10
CA GLY A 174 23.29 17.11 -25.80
C GLY A 174 24.22 18.23 -26.26
N VAL A 175 25.53 18.14 -25.98
CA VAL A 175 26.52 19.10 -26.48
C VAL A 175 27.39 18.45 -27.56
N PRO A 176 27.50 19.02 -28.77
CA PRO A 176 28.32 18.44 -29.81
C PRO A 176 29.83 18.66 -29.55
N PRO A 177 30.71 17.78 -30.06
CA PRO A 177 32.17 17.93 -29.93
C PRO A 177 32.74 19.22 -30.57
N THR A 178 31.95 19.91 -31.40
CA THR A 178 32.32 21.19 -32.01
C THR A 178 32.34 22.35 -31.02
N VAL A 179 31.68 22.22 -29.87
CA VAL A 179 31.74 23.20 -28.78
C VAL A 179 33.13 23.13 -28.11
N PRO A 180 33.78 24.26 -27.80
CA PRO A 180 35.09 24.24 -27.16
C PRO A 180 35.11 23.45 -25.84
N PRO A 181 36.16 22.64 -25.56
CA PRO A 181 36.25 21.85 -24.33
C PRO A 181 36.14 22.66 -23.03
N THR A 182 36.49 23.95 -23.06
CA THR A 182 36.35 24.85 -21.91
C THR A 182 34.90 25.06 -21.49
N ARG A 183 33.95 25.02 -22.44
CA ARG A 183 32.51 25.14 -22.16
C ARG A 183 31.91 23.81 -21.68
N TRP A 184 32.49 22.66 -22.05
CA TRP A 184 32.00 21.34 -21.61
C TRP A 184 31.93 21.22 -20.09
N ALA A 185 32.90 21.80 -19.36
CA ALA A 185 32.89 21.81 -17.91
C ALA A 185 31.67 22.56 -17.33
N GLN A 186 31.33 23.73 -17.87
CA GLN A 186 30.15 24.50 -17.44
C GLN A 186 28.85 23.76 -17.77
N CYS A 187 28.75 23.16 -18.97
CA CYS A 187 27.61 22.32 -19.35
C CYS A 187 27.47 21.10 -18.42
N GLY A 188 28.59 20.50 -18.01
CA GLY A 188 28.62 19.38 -17.06
C GLY A 188 28.07 19.79 -15.70
N LEU A 189 28.48 20.95 -15.17
CA LEU A 189 27.95 21.48 -13.91
C LEU A 189 26.44 21.79 -14.00
N ALA A 190 25.98 22.35 -15.12
CA ALA A 190 24.54 22.59 -15.33
C ALA A 190 23.74 21.28 -15.34
N LEU A 191 24.26 20.26 -16.04
CA LEU A 191 23.62 18.94 -16.10
C LEU A 191 23.63 18.21 -14.75
N GLU A 192 24.71 18.35 -13.98
CA GLU A 192 24.82 17.81 -12.62
C GLU A 192 23.83 18.50 -11.67
N ALA A 193 23.70 19.83 -11.73
CA ALA A 193 22.71 20.57 -10.94
C ALA A 193 21.27 20.19 -11.31
N PHE A 194 20.97 20.05 -12.61
CA PHE A 194 19.69 19.55 -13.12
C PHE A 194 19.36 18.16 -12.56
N ARG A 195 20.32 17.22 -12.65
CA ARG A 195 20.17 15.87 -12.11
C ARG A 195 20.01 15.89 -10.59
N ALA A 196 20.83 16.64 -9.86
CA ALA A 196 20.78 16.72 -8.41
C ALA A 196 19.43 17.25 -7.90
N TYR A 197 18.82 18.21 -8.61
CA TYR A 197 17.47 18.68 -8.28
C TYR A 197 16.44 17.55 -8.41
N ILE A 198 16.45 16.80 -9.52
CA ILE A 198 15.53 15.68 -9.73
C ILE A 198 15.77 14.59 -8.69
N ASP A 199 17.03 14.22 -8.45
CA ASP A 199 17.44 13.20 -7.47
C ASP A 199 17.07 13.62 -6.03
N SER A 200 17.05 14.92 -5.72
CA SER A 200 16.62 15.41 -4.40
C SER A 200 15.11 15.26 -4.15
N SER A 201 14.30 15.40 -5.21
CA SER A 201 12.84 15.27 -5.15
C SER A 201 12.37 13.83 -5.38
N HIS A 202 13.17 13.05 -6.12
CA HIS A 202 12.87 11.69 -6.55
C HIS A 202 14.12 10.78 -6.44
N PRO A 203 14.65 10.55 -5.22
CA PRO A 203 15.91 9.82 -5.06
C PRO A 203 15.90 8.45 -5.73
N GLY A 204 16.69 8.28 -6.79
CA GLY A 204 16.77 7.03 -7.54
C GLY A 204 15.42 6.57 -8.10
N ALA A 205 14.54 7.48 -8.53
CA ALA A 205 13.32 7.10 -9.25
C ALA A 205 13.72 6.58 -10.63
N PRO A 206 13.59 5.27 -10.91
CA PRO A 206 13.84 4.79 -12.24
C PRO A 206 12.80 5.45 -13.18
N ILE A 207 13.24 5.93 -14.33
CA ILE A 207 12.35 6.24 -15.45
C ILE A 207 12.38 5.02 -16.35
N GLY A 208 11.20 4.52 -16.73
CA GLY A 208 11.13 3.30 -17.50
C GLY A 208 9.73 2.78 -17.76
N ALA A 209 9.67 1.85 -18.70
CA ALA A 209 8.46 1.12 -19.01
C ALA A 209 8.25 -0.11 -18.11
N SER A 210 9.28 -0.57 -17.39
CA SER A 210 9.20 -1.79 -16.59
C SER A 210 8.29 -1.65 -15.38
N ASP A 211 7.76 -2.78 -14.91
CA ASP A 211 7.14 -2.92 -13.60
C ASP A 211 8.17 -2.84 -12.47
N ALA A 212 7.69 -2.70 -11.24
CA ALA A 212 8.52 -2.95 -10.06
C ALA A 212 8.98 -4.43 -10.07
N ALA A 213 10.24 -4.67 -9.71
CA ALA A 213 10.81 -6.02 -9.72
C ALA A 213 10.07 -7.00 -8.80
N THR A 214 9.41 -6.49 -7.76
CA THR A 214 8.62 -7.25 -6.79
C THR A 214 7.20 -7.60 -7.27
N TRP A 215 6.77 -7.11 -8.44
CA TRP A 215 5.43 -7.34 -8.95
C TRP A 215 5.28 -8.76 -9.49
N LEU A 216 4.32 -9.51 -8.92
CA LEU A 216 3.96 -10.85 -9.34
C LEU A 216 2.64 -10.77 -10.14
N PRO A 217 2.69 -10.65 -11.47
CA PRO A 217 1.48 -10.46 -12.28
C PRO A 217 0.50 -11.62 -12.14
N GLU A 218 0.98 -12.85 -12.02
CA GLU A 218 0.16 -14.04 -11.85
C GLU A 218 -0.63 -14.06 -10.53
N ARG A 219 -0.21 -13.24 -9.55
CA ARG A 219 -0.85 -13.08 -8.25
C ARG A 219 -1.54 -11.73 -8.04
N LEU A 220 -1.40 -10.81 -8.99
CA LEU A 220 -1.86 -9.43 -8.85
C LEU A 220 -1.39 -8.74 -7.55
N GLN A 221 -0.21 -9.12 -7.04
CA GLN A 221 0.33 -8.63 -5.78
C GLN A 221 1.83 -8.38 -5.90
N GLN A 222 2.35 -7.54 -5.00
CA GLN A 222 3.78 -7.40 -4.76
C GLN A 222 4.25 -8.47 -3.77
N GLY A 223 5.44 -9.04 -4.00
CA GLY A 223 6.11 -9.93 -3.06
C GLY A 223 7.59 -9.63 -2.98
N LEU A 224 8.11 -9.47 -1.77
CA LEU A 224 9.54 -9.25 -1.53
C LEU A 224 10.03 -10.08 -0.35
N ARG A 225 11.34 -10.27 -0.31
CA ARG A 225 12.06 -10.78 0.85
C ARG A 225 12.92 -9.67 1.42
N THR A 226 13.03 -9.61 2.74
CA THR A 226 13.87 -8.65 3.44
C THR A 226 14.80 -9.38 4.39
N VAL A 227 15.98 -8.81 4.59
CA VAL A 227 16.97 -9.34 5.53
C VAL A 227 17.08 -8.39 6.69
N ILE A 228 16.90 -8.91 7.90
CA ILE A 228 16.94 -8.16 9.14
C ILE A 228 17.92 -8.78 10.11
N GLY A 229 18.64 -7.96 10.86
CA GLY A 229 19.42 -8.45 11.99
C GLY A 229 18.52 -9.00 13.10
N GLU A 230 18.87 -10.15 13.65
CA GLU A 230 18.19 -10.76 14.80
C GLU A 230 19.11 -10.68 16.03
N PRO A 231 18.86 -9.75 16.97
CA PRO A 231 19.67 -9.63 18.19
C PRO A 231 19.56 -10.88 19.07
N GLY A 232 20.69 -11.54 19.30
CA GLY A 232 20.77 -12.71 20.19
C GLY A 232 20.69 -12.34 21.67
N ALA A 233 20.44 -13.35 22.52
CA ALA A 233 20.40 -13.16 23.97
C ALA A 233 21.75 -12.73 24.56
N ALA A 234 22.85 -13.32 24.07
CA ALA A 234 24.19 -12.98 24.52
C ALA A 234 24.62 -11.60 24.01
N ALA A 235 25.34 -10.83 24.83
CA ALA A 235 25.85 -9.51 24.46
C ALA A 235 26.70 -9.58 23.18
N GLY A 236 26.47 -8.64 22.25
CA GLY A 236 27.17 -8.60 20.96
C GLY A 236 26.74 -9.67 19.94
N SER A 237 25.88 -10.62 20.30
CA SER A 237 25.37 -11.63 19.36
C SER A 237 24.32 -11.01 18.43
N VAL A 238 24.50 -11.18 17.12
CA VAL A 238 23.53 -10.81 16.09
C VAL A 238 23.52 -11.87 14.98
N GLY A 239 22.35 -12.40 14.69
CA GLY A 239 22.09 -13.23 13.51
C GLY A 239 21.48 -12.40 12.38
N ALA A 240 21.18 -13.06 11.27
CA ALA A 240 20.37 -12.49 10.20
C ALA A 240 19.18 -13.42 9.94
N ALA A 241 18.00 -12.83 9.81
CA ALA A 241 16.77 -13.52 9.47
C ALA A 241 16.23 -12.99 8.14
N VAL A 242 15.59 -13.87 7.37
CA VAL A 242 14.89 -13.52 6.14
C VAL A 242 13.40 -13.48 6.44
N LEU A 243 12.77 -12.35 6.10
CA LEU A 243 11.33 -12.17 6.22
C LEU A 243 10.74 -12.03 4.82
N GLU A 244 9.76 -12.87 4.49
CA GLU A 244 8.89 -12.63 3.35
C GLU A 244 7.88 -11.54 3.72
N ALA A 245 7.59 -10.64 2.79
CA ALA A 245 6.71 -9.51 3.05
C ALA A 245 5.73 -9.26 1.92
N PHE A 246 4.49 -8.96 2.30
CA PHE A 246 3.39 -8.67 1.39
C PHE A 246 2.70 -7.36 1.79
N PRO A 247 2.54 -6.40 0.87
CA PRO A 247 1.78 -5.20 1.17
C PRO A 247 0.31 -5.50 1.43
N ASP A 248 -0.31 -4.73 2.31
CA ASP A 248 -1.73 -4.80 2.58
C ASP A 248 -2.58 -4.15 1.45
N GLY A 249 -3.90 -4.08 1.64
CA GLY A 249 -4.80 -3.47 0.65
C GLY A 249 -4.54 -1.98 0.39
N ARG A 250 -3.84 -1.29 1.30
CA ARG A 250 -3.39 0.11 1.11
C ARG A 250 -2.03 0.18 0.43
N GLY A 251 -1.40 -0.95 0.12
CA GLY A 251 -0.03 -0.98 -0.41
C GLY A 251 1.02 -0.59 0.64
N ASP A 252 0.69 -0.70 1.93
CA ASP A 252 1.60 -0.48 3.05
C ASP A 252 2.26 -1.78 3.49
N LEU A 253 3.44 -1.69 4.11
CA LEU A 253 4.14 -2.83 4.73
C LEU A 253 4.08 -2.74 6.28
N PRO A 254 2.91 -3.00 6.88
CA PRO A 254 2.76 -3.03 8.33
C PRO A 254 3.49 -4.25 8.93
N TRP A 255 3.73 -4.25 10.25
CA TRP A 255 4.49 -5.31 10.92
C TRP A 255 3.89 -6.71 10.74
N TYR A 256 2.57 -6.82 10.61
CA TYR A 256 1.86 -8.09 10.39
C TYR A 256 1.93 -8.58 8.93
N GLY A 257 2.49 -7.79 8.02
CA GLY A 257 2.72 -8.18 6.63
C GLY A 257 4.05 -8.91 6.43
N PHE A 258 4.79 -9.21 7.50
CA PHE A 258 6.08 -9.90 7.47
C PHE A 258 5.98 -11.27 8.13
N ASP A 259 6.51 -12.29 7.45
CA ASP A 259 6.58 -13.66 7.95
C ASP A 259 8.02 -14.20 7.84
N ARG A 260 8.48 -14.91 8.87
CA ARG A 260 9.82 -15.50 8.86
C ARG A 260 9.85 -16.69 7.90
N VAL A 261 10.87 -16.73 7.04
CA VAL A 261 11.22 -17.91 6.24
C VAL A 261 12.53 -18.54 6.72
N THR A 262 12.73 -19.83 6.45
CA THR A 262 13.92 -20.58 6.87
C THR A 262 15.10 -20.47 5.91
N ASP A 263 14.97 -19.66 4.86
CA ASP A 263 15.99 -19.50 3.83
C ASP A 263 17.24 -18.80 4.38
N ALA A 264 18.40 -19.12 3.80
CA ALA A 264 19.63 -18.43 4.12
C ALA A 264 19.59 -16.98 3.59
N PRO A 265 20.18 -16.00 4.31
CA PRO A 265 20.30 -14.64 3.80
C PRO A 265 21.04 -14.61 2.45
N PRO A 266 20.55 -13.89 1.45
CA PRO A 266 21.25 -13.73 0.17
C PRO A 266 22.62 -13.05 0.35
N PRO A 267 23.62 -13.41 -0.47
CA PRO A 267 24.94 -12.77 -0.42
C PRO A 267 24.87 -11.31 -0.92
N GLY A 268 25.91 -10.53 -0.60
CA GLY A 268 26.08 -9.16 -1.12
C GLY A 268 25.45 -8.05 -0.27
N LEU A 269 24.72 -8.40 0.80
CA LEU A 269 24.22 -7.43 1.78
C LEU A 269 25.25 -7.15 2.88
N PRO A 270 25.26 -5.94 3.46
CA PRO A 270 26.09 -5.63 4.60
C PRO A 270 25.67 -6.45 5.81
N ALA A 271 26.64 -6.83 6.66
CA ALA A 271 26.36 -7.53 7.90
C ALA A 271 25.53 -6.62 8.84
N PRO A 272 24.45 -7.12 9.46
CA PRO A 272 23.66 -6.32 10.39
C PRO A 272 24.48 -5.95 11.63
N VAL A 273 24.39 -4.69 12.06
CA VAL A 273 25.07 -4.19 13.25
C VAL A 273 24.08 -4.06 14.40
N ARG A 274 24.36 -4.75 15.50
CA ARG A 274 23.61 -4.64 16.75
C ARG A 274 23.97 -3.34 17.48
N THR A 275 22.97 -2.66 18.02
CA THR A 275 23.13 -1.50 18.90
C THR A 275 22.42 -1.75 20.22
N GLU A 276 23.12 -1.49 21.33
CA GLU A 276 22.54 -1.56 22.67
C GLU A 276 21.89 -0.23 23.06
N ILE A 277 20.71 -0.32 23.67
CA ILE A 277 19.94 0.81 24.19
C ILE A 277 19.67 0.50 25.66
N THR A 278 20.13 1.37 26.56
CA THR A 278 19.78 1.30 27.98
C THR A 278 19.07 2.58 28.38
N ARG A 279 17.88 2.45 28.96
CA ARG A 279 17.09 3.58 29.44
C ARG A 279 16.57 3.29 30.84
N SER A 280 16.55 4.33 31.67
CA SER A 280 15.83 4.33 32.95
C SER A 280 14.73 5.38 32.85
N VAL A 281 13.51 4.99 33.15
CA VAL A 281 12.30 5.80 32.93
C VAL A 281 11.34 5.61 34.08
N ILE A 282 10.59 6.66 34.41
CA ILE A 282 9.53 6.56 35.43
C ILE A 282 8.27 6.06 34.70
N PRO A 283 7.70 4.90 35.09
CA PRO A 283 6.49 4.39 34.47
C PRO A 283 5.30 5.31 34.79
N GLY A 284 4.45 5.56 33.79
CA GLY A 284 3.19 6.28 34.00
C GLY A 284 2.03 5.29 34.15
N PRO A 285 1.07 5.49 35.04
CA PRO A 285 -0.15 4.67 35.06
C PRO A 285 -0.91 4.81 33.74
N VAL A 286 -1.50 3.72 33.26
CA VAL A 286 -2.34 3.74 32.06
C VAL A 286 -3.60 4.54 32.36
N LYS A 287 -3.71 5.72 31.73
CA LYS A 287 -4.88 6.60 31.85
C LYS A 287 -5.49 6.92 30.50
N PHE A 288 -6.82 6.93 30.42
CA PHE A 288 -7.54 7.43 29.26
C PHE A 288 -8.57 8.48 29.66
N ARG A 289 -8.97 9.31 28.70
CA ARG A 289 -9.89 10.41 28.94
C ARG A 289 -11.23 9.89 29.45
N GLY A 290 -11.62 10.37 30.64
CA GLY A 290 -12.88 10.02 31.28
C GLY A 290 -12.82 8.77 32.14
N GLN A 291 -11.67 8.10 32.28
CA GLN A 291 -11.52 6.98 33.22
C GLN A 291 -11.87 7.40 34.66
N PRO A 292 -12.54 6.53 35.45
CA PRO A 292 -12.78 6.78 36.86
C PRO A 292 -11.49 7.02 37.63
N ASN A 293 -11.54 7.86 38.67
CA ASN A 293 -10.37 8.05 39.51
C ASN A 293 -10.15 6.83 40.42
N GLU A 294 -8.89 6.57 40.72
CA GLU A 294 -8.46 5.38 41.47
C GLU A 294 -8.86 5.48 42.96
N ARG A 295 -9.03 6.71 43.46
CA ARG A 295 -9.40 6.96 44.87
C ARG A 295 -10.88 7.22 44.98
N PHE A 296 -11.51 6.58 45.96
CA PHE A 296 -12.95 6.73 46.23
C PHE A 296 -13.42 8.19 46.41
N TRP A 297 -12.52 9.11 46.76
CA TRP A 297 -12.83 10.50 47.11
C TRP A 297 -12.58 11.53 46.02
N ASP A 298 -12.07 11.07 44.89
CA ASP A 298 -11.76 11.97 43.78
C ASP A 298 -12.93 11.98 42.81
N PHE A 299 -13.76 13.02 42.88
CA PHE A 299 -14.93 13.16 42.03
C PHE A 299 -14.53 13.26 40.56
N GLU A 300 -15.09 12.41 39.71
CA GLU A 300 -14.83 12.49 38.29
C GLU A 300 -15.39 13.77 37.67
N ASP A 301 -14.73 14.24 36.62
CA ASP A 301 -15.30 15.23 35.71
C ASP A 301 -16.51 14.59 35.01
N ARG A 302 -17.70 15.19 35.15
CA ARG A 302 -19.03 14.67 34.72
C ARG A 302 -19.20 14.50 33.20
N ARG A 303 -18.10 14.42 32.45
CA ARG A 303 -18.08 14.34 30.99
C ARG A 303 -18.38 12.93 30.48
N VAL A 304 -18.22 11.90 31.31
CA VAL A 304 -18.52 10.50 30.96
C VAL A 304 -19.36 9.86 32.06
N ASP A 305 -20.49 9.23 31.67
CA ASP A 305 -21.35 8.47 32.56
C ASP A 305 -21.30 6.98 32.17
N PHE A 306 -20.46 6.21 32.85
CA PHE A 306 -20.34 4.77 32.61
C PHE A 306 -21.55 3.96 33.09
N GLY A 307 -22.32 4.49 34.05
CA GLY A 307 -23.54 3.84 34.54
C GLY A 307 -24.66 3.82 33.51
N ALA A 308 -24.61 4.72 32.53
CA ALA A 308 -25.53 4.77 31.41
C ALA A 308 -25.18 3.81 30.25
N LEU A 309 -24.02 3.14 30.29
CA LEU A 309 -23.64 2.18 29.24
C LEU A 309 -24.64 1.01 29.20
N ARG A 310 -25.27 0.82 28.04
CA ARG A 310 -26.16 -0.30 27.73
C ARG A 310 -25.39 -1.31 26.88
N LEU A 311 -24.61 -2.17 27.54
CA LEU A 311 -23.83 -3.20 26.86
C LEU A 311 -24.66 -4.46 26.63
N ASP A 312 -24.63 -5.00 25.42
CA ASP A 312 -25.12 -6.34 25.09
C ASP A 312 -24.02 -7.38 25.35
N ARG A 313 -24.38 -8.66 25.46
CA ARG A 313 -23.43 -9.78 25.59
C ARG A 313 -22.48 -9.91 24.40
N ARG A 314 -22.83 -9.31 23.26
CA ARG A 314 -21.99 -9.28 22.05
C ARG A 314 -20.93 -8.17 22.09
N ASP A 315 -21.03 -7.22 23.01
CA ASP A 315 -20.14 -6.06 23.10
C ASP A 315 -18.88 -6.37 23.92
N LEU A 316 -18.18 -7.45 23.55
CA LEU A 316 -17.05 -7.99 24.33
C LEU A 316 -15.94 -6.95 24.56
N THR A 317 -15.61 -6.13 23.57
CA THR A 317 -14.58 -5.09 23.71
C THR A 317 -14.97 -4.04 24.74
N SER A 318 -16.23 -3.59 24.71
CA SER A 318 -16.74 -2.61 25.68
C SER A 318 -16.81 -3.21 27.09
N MET A 319 -17.21 -4.49 27.20
CA MET A 319 -17.20 -5.19 28.48
C MET A 319 -15.78 -5.35 29.04
N LEU A 320 -14.79 -5.70 28.21
CA LEU A 320 -13.38 -5.77 28.61
C LEU A 320 -12.83 -4.41 29.05
N LEU A 321 -13.21 -3.33 28.37
CA LEU A 321 -12.82 -1.98 28.75
C LEU A 321 -13.42 -1.58 30.11
N VAL A 322 -14.69 -1.93 30.37
CA VAL A 322 -15.36 -1.70 31.65
C VAL A 322 -14.71 -2.53 32.77
N ASP A 323 -14.39 -3.79 32.52
CA ASP A 323 -13.69 -4.65 33.47
C ASP A 323 -12.29 -4.09 33.80
N PHE A 324 -11.53 -3.74 32.77
CA PHE A 324 -10.24 -3.08 32.91
C PHE A 324 -10.34 -1.81 33.76
N MET A 325 -11.22 -0.86 33.41
CA MET A 325 -11.27 0.43 34.10
C MET A 325 -11.75 0.33 35.55
N LEU A 326 -12.63 -0.63 35.87
CA LEU A 326 -13.24 -0.75 37.20
C LEU A 326 -12.47 -1.66 38.16
N VAL A 327 -11.77 -2.67 37.64
CA VAL A 327 -11.14 -3.71 38.46
C VAL A 327 -9.62 -3.68 38.36
N HIS A 328 -9.08 -3.43 37.17
CA HIS A 328 -7.65 -3.68 36.90
C HIS A 328 -6.83 -2.42 36.61
N GLY A 329 -7.45 -1.27 36.35
CA GLY A 329 -6.78 -0.09 35.79
C GLY A 329 -5.62 0.46 36.63
N ASN A 330 -5.63 0.22 37.94
CA ASN A 330 -4.64 0.74 38.88
C ASN A 330 -3.28 0.01 38.79
N ASP A 331 -3.25 -1.19 38.22
CA ASP A 331 -2.06 -2.05 38.16
C ASP A 331 -1.35 -2.02 36.79
N TRP A 332 -1.80 -1.13 35.90
CA TRP A 332 -1.27 -1.05 34.54
C TRP A 332 -0.41 0.19 34.36
N TYR A 333 0.80 -0.04 33.87
CA TYR A 333 1.79 1.00 33.66
C TYR A 333 2.25 1.03 32.20
N LEU A 334 2.46 2.22 31.69
CA LEU A 334 3.02 2.49 30.37
C LEU A 334 4.45 3.00 30.54
N VAL A 335 5.36 2.37 29.79
CA VAL A 335 6.76 2.75 29.71
C VAL A 335 7.05 3.21 28.29
N PRO A 336 7.32 4.51 28.04
CA PRO A 336 7.68 4.96 26.71
C PRO A 336 9.04 4.40 26.31
N PHE A 337 9.12 3.84 25.12
CA PHE A 337 10.34 3.27 24.56
C PHE A 337 10.49 3.71 23.11
N GLU A 338 11.57 4.42 22.81
CA GLU A 338 11.90 4.86 21.45
C GLU A 338 12.76 3.79 20.77
N GLN A 339 12.23 3.24 19.66
CA GLN A 339 12.90 2.29 18.81
C GLN A 339 13.12 2.91 17.42
N PRO A 340 14.33 2.82 16.84
CA PRO A 340 14.54 3.23 15.45
C PRO A 340 13.68 2.38 14.49
N VAL A 341 13.03 3.03 13.52
CA VAL A 341 12.27 2.32 12.46
C VAL A 341 13.19 1.43 11.63
N GLY A 342 12.63 0.35 11.09
CA GLY A 342 13.41 -0.63 10.33
C GLY A 342 14.30 -1.52 11.18
N THR A 343 13.97 -1.73 12.46
CA THR A 343 14.77 -2.57 13.35
C THR A 343 13.93 -3.66 14.00
N LEU A 344 14.59 -4.76 14.33
CA LEU A 344 14.10 -5.74 15.29
C LEU A 344 14.67 -5.40 16.65
N CYS A 345 13.82 -5.28 17.67
CA CYS A 345 14.22 -4.97 19.03
C CYS A 345 13.97 -6.15 19.96
N ARG A 346 15.02 -6.67 20.59
CA ARG A 346 14.91 -7.51 21.78
C ARG A 346 15.07 -6.64 23.00
N SER A 347 14.16 -6.75 23.98
CA SER A 347 14.24 -5.97 25.21
C SER A 347 14.07 -6.84 26.45
N GLU A 348 14.68 -6.39 27.54
CA GLU A 348 14.55 -6.90 28.89
C GLU A 348 14.11 -5.74 29.78
N LEU A 349 13.10 -5.99 30.61
CA LEU A 349 12.48 -5.00 31.46
C LEU A 349 12.70 -5.37 32.93
N THR A 350 13.33 -4.46 33.68
CA THR A 350 13.48 -4.59 35.14
C THR A 350 12.76 -3.44 35.82
N VAL A 351 11.74 -3.76 36.62
CA VAL A 351 11.07 -2.80 37.50
C VAL A 351 11.86 -2.72 38.80
N VAL A 352 12.18 -1.50 39.24
CA VAL A 352 12.70 -1.27 40.59
C VAL A 352 11.62 -0.60 41.39
N ASP A 353 11.23 -1.21 42.51
CA ASP A 353 10.18 -0.68 43.38
C ASP A 353 10.69 0.43 44.31
N VAL A 354 9.78 1.04 45.06
CA VAL A 354 10.10 2.10 46.05
C VAL A 354 10.99 1.63 47.20
N PHE A 355 11.15 0.32 47.41
CA PHE A 355 12.07 -0.27 48.38
C PHE A 355 13.44 -0.58 47.78
N GLY A 356 13.62 -0.34 46.48
CA GLY A 356 14.86 -0.60 45.75
C GLY A 356 15.03 -2.04 45.29
N MET A 357 13.98 -2.87 45.38
CA MET A 357 14.02 -4.27 44.96
C MET A 357 13.84 -4.37 43.44
N PRO A 358 14.80 -4.98 42.71
CA PRO A 358 14.68 -5.19 41.27
C PRO A 358 13.87 -6.46 40.97
N THR A 359 12.88 -6.34 40.10
CA THR A 359 12.08 -7.45 39.56
C THR A 359 12.16 -7.46 38.04
N THR A 360 12.72 -8.52 37.45
CA THR A 360 12.71 -8.71 36.00
C THR A 360 11.34 -9.21 35.56
N VAL A 361 10.73 -8.48 34.63
CA VAL A 361 9.41 -8.81 34.09
C VAL A 361 9.61 -9.50 32.74
N PRO A 362 9.24 -10.79 32.60
CA PRO A 362 9.32 -11.49 31.33
C PRO A 362 8.25 -10.96 30.35
N PRO A 363 8.49 -11.07 29.04
CA PRO A 363 7.47 -10.85 28.02
C PRO A 363 6.19 -11.65 28.29
N ALA A 364 5.03 -11.04 28.05
CA ALA A 364 3.73 -11.68 28.29
C ALA A 364 3.52 -12.97 27.48
N ASP A 365 4.19 -13.13 26.34
CA ASP A 365 4.12 -14.30 25.47
C ASP A 365 5.15 -15.40 25.80
N GLU A 366 6.06 -15.12 26.74
CA GLU A 366 6.95 -16.13 27.32
C GLU A 366 6.21 -17.01 28.34
N ALA A 367 5.23 -16.41 29.04
CA ALA A 367 4.42 -17.11 30.03
C ALA A 367 3.50 -18.14 29.36
N ASP A 368 3.72 -19.41 29.72
CA ASP A 368 2.93 -20.60 29.39
C ASP A 368 3.18 -21.23 28.00
N SER A 369 4.25 -22.03 27.90
CA SER A 369 4.55 -22.93 26.77
C SER A 369 3.66 -24.18 26.73
N THR A 370 2.78 -24.39 27.71
CA THR A 370 2.04 -25.66 27.87
C THR A 370 0.72 -25.70 27.11
N ILE A 371 0.23 -24.56 26.61
CA ILE A 371 -1.02 -24.46 25.85
C ILE A 371 -0.74 -23.92 24.44
N PRO A 372 -0.75 -24.78 23.40
CA PRO A 372 -0.62 -24.35 22.01
C PRO A 372 -1.69 -23.30 21.65
N GLY A 373 -1.28 -22.20 21.00
CA GLY A 373 -2.20 -21.18 20.48
C GLY A 373 -2.59 -20.03 21.43
N LYS A 374 -1.98 -19.93 22.63
CA LYS A 374 -2.23 -18.82 23.59
C LYS A 374 -1.17 -17.71 23.62
N ARG A 375 -0.24 -17.68 22.66
CA ARG A 375 0.75 -16.60 22.56
C ARG A 375 0.22 -15.49 21.69
N PHE A 376 -0.17 -14.37 22.30
CA PHE A 376 -0.46 -13.14 21.58
C PHE A 376 0.52 -12.05 22.01
N SER A 377 1.17 -11.44 21.05
CA SER A 377 2.04 -10.29 21.25
C SER A 377 1.94 -9.37 20.05
N LEU A 378 1.91 -8.07 20.30
CA LEU A 378 1.92 -7.06 19.24
C LEU A 378 3.34 -6.85 18.72
N PHE A 379 3.43 -6.53 17.42
CA PHE A 379 4.71 -6.24 16.74
C PHE A 379 5.68 -7.42 16.67
N ARG A 380 5.23 -8.66 16.92
CA ARG A 380 6.08 -9.86 16.78
C ARG A 380 5.77 -10.60 15.50
N VAL A 381 6.82 -11.08 14.84
CA VAL A 381 6.71 -11.94 13.66
C VAL A 381 6.74 -13.40 14.09
N SER A 382 5.80 -14.19 13.58
CA SER A 382 5.70 -15.63 13.85
C SER A 382 6.99 -16.36 13.47
N GLY A 383 7.44 -17.28 14.32
CA GLY A 383 8.66 -18.07 14.08
C GLY A 383 9.98 -17.37 14.41
N MET A 384 9.96 -16.09 14.82
CA MET A 384 11.16 -15.43 15.35
C MET A 384 11.34 -15.72 16.84
N SER A 385 12.60 -15.91 17.25
CA SER A 385 12.93 -16.37 18.61
C SER A 385 12.72 -15.28 19.67
N ALA A 386 12.92 -14.01 19.31
CA ALA A 386 12.62 -12.85 20.13
C ALA A 386 12.59 -11.57 19.30
N GLY A 387 11.68 -10.64 19.64
CA GLY A 387 11.82 -9.24 19.28
C GLY A 387 10.60 -8.58 18.63
N HIS A 388 10.49 -7.27 18.84
CA HIS A 388 9.47 -6.40 18.27
C HIS A 388 9.98 -5.78 16.97
N LEU A 389 9.26 -6.01 15.88
CA LEU A 389 9.53 -5.43 14.57
C LEU A 389 8.79 -4.10 14.44
N VAL A 390 9.56 -3.04 14.27
CA VAL A 390 9.06 -1.79 13.73
C VAL A 390 9.58 -1.70 12.30
N PRO A 391 8.77 -2.01 11.27
CA PRO A 391 9.24 -2.02 9.89
C PRO A 391 9.66 -0.61 9.45
N ASN A 392 10.57 -0.53 8.47
CA ASN A 392 10.91 0.72 7.81
C ASN A 392 9.79 1.10 6.82
N SER A 393 8.60 1.37 7.34
CA SER A 393 7.38 1.54 6.56
C SER A 393 6.77 2.92 6.81
N VAL A 394 6.10 3.45 5.79
CA VAL A 394 5.27 4.67 5.86
C VAL A 394 3.78 4.36 6.05
N ALA A 395 3.47 3.17 6.58
CA ALA A 395 2.12 2.72 6.86
C ALA A 395 1.33 3.76 7.68
N GLY A 396 0.14 4.12 7.17
CA GLY A 396 -0.75 5.07 7.84
C GLY A 396 -0.38 6.55 7.73
N VAL A 397 0.80 6.90 7.18
CA VAL A 397 1.23 8.30 6.97
C VAL A 397 1.45 8.66 5.49
N ALA A 398 1.49 7.67 4.60
CA ALA A 398 1.59 7.91 3.16
C ALA A 398 0.30 8.48 2.57
N HIS A 399 0.44 9.47 1.70
CA HIS A 399 -0.63 10.12 0.97
C HIS A 399 -0.75 9.55 -0.44
N ASP A 400 -1.97 9.22 -0.83
CA ASP A 400 -2.27 8.78 -2.18
C ASP A 400 -2.62 10.00 -3.05
N GLY A 401 -1.92 10.11 -4.18
CA GLY A 401 -2.20 11.07 -5.22
C GLY A 401 -3.19 10.55 -6.24
N ARG A 402 -3.10 11.10 -7.45
CA ARG A 402 -4.03 10.75 -8.53
C ARG A 402 -3.80 9.33 -9.03
N VAL A 403 -4.89 8.63 -9.33
CA VAL A 403 -4.88 7.35 -10.03
C VAL A 403 -4.35 7.56 -11.45
N LEU A 404 -3.31 6.82 -11.80
CA LEU A 404 -2.72 6.76 -13.13
C LEU A 404 -3.39 5.65 -13.94
N GLU A 405 -3.67 4.52 -13.32
CA GLU A 405 -4.24 3.33 -13.96
C GLU A 405 -5.12 2.56 -12.98
N GLU A 406 -6.24 2.02 -13.45
CA GLU A 406 -7.14 1.18 -12.65
C GLU A 406 -7.69 0.06 -13.54
N VAL A 407 -7.47 -1.18 -13.13
CA VAL A 407 -8.01 -2.38 -13.76
C VAL A 407 -8.87 -3.14 -12.77
N ARG A 408 -10.08 -3.50 -13.20
CA ARG A 408 -11.00 -4.33 -12.42
C ARG A 408 -11.06 -5.71 -13.04
N PHE A 409 -10.65 -6.72 -12.28
CA PHE A 409 -10.81 -8.12 -12.61
C PHE A 409 -12.14 -8.60 -12.06
N VAL A 410 -13.03 -9.05 -12.95
CA VAL A 410 -14.37 -9.52 -12.59
C VAL A 410 -14.68 -10.85 -13.27
N ARG A 411 -15.55 -11.64 -12.66
CA ARG A 411 -16.16 -12.83 -13.29
C ARG A 411 -17.45 -12.44 -14.01
N ASP A 412 -17.66 -13.02 -15.18
CA ASP A 412 -18.91 -12.93 -15.95
C ASP A 412 -19.45 -14.34 -16.15
N GLU A 413 -20.38 -14.71 -15.28
CA GLU A 413 -21.02 -16.04 -15.25
C GLU A 413 -21.83 -16.32 -16.53
N THR A 414 -22.32 -15.28 -17.23
CA THR A 414 -23.10 -15.45 -18.46
C THR A 414 -22.20 -15.77 -19.65
N ALA A 415 -21.04 -15.11 -19.73
CA ALA A 415 -20.05 -15.38 -20.76
C ALA A 415 -19.15 -16.58 -20.44
N ASN A 416 -19.17 -17.07 -19.19
CA ASN A 416 -18.23 -18.05 -18.65
C ASN A 416 -16.75 -17.63 -18.86
N LEU A 417 -16.48 -16.34 -18.63
CA LEU A 417 -15.17 -15.70 -18.77
C LEU A 417 -14.87 -14.85 -17.53
N ALA A 418 -13.59 -14.57 -17.32
CA ALA A 418 -13.17 -13.44 -16.50
C ALA A 418 -12.82 -12.26 -17.41
N TRP A 419 -12.87 -11.05 -16.87
CA TRP A 419 -12.55 -9.83 -17.60
C TRP A 419 -11.59 -8.96 -16.80
N GLY A 420 -10.54 -8.46 -17.47
CA GLY A 420 -9.77 -7.32 -17.03
C GLY A 420 -10.34 -6.05 -17.66
N ILE A 421 -11.04 -5.25 -16.86
CA ILE A 421 -11.68 -4.02 -17.32
C ILE A 421 -10.77 -2.86 -16.99
N GLU A 422 -10.20 -2.23 -18.01
CA GLU A 422 -9.44 -0.99 -17.84
C GLU A 422 -10.42 0.16 -17.56
N ARG A 423 -10.56 0.50 -16.29
CA ARG A 423 -11.39 1.62 -15.86
C ARG A 423 -10.71 2.95 -16.18
N THR A 424 -9.41 3.00 -15.92
CA THR A 424 -8.52 4.13 -16.17
C THR A 424 -7.21 3.62 -16.76
N THR A 425 -6.73 4.21 -17.84
CA THR A 425 -5.40 3.95 -18.42
C THR A 425 -4.48 5.14 -18.19
N GLU A 426 -3.18 4.91 -18.05
CA GLU A 426 -2.23 6.01 -17.95
C GLU A 426 -2.21 6.82 -19.24
N GLY A 427 -2.43 8.14 -19.13
CA GLY A 427 -2.31 9.07 -20.24
C GLY A 427 -0.95 9.76 -20.26
N HIS A 428 -0.68 10.50 -21.34
CA HIS A 428 0.64 11.06 -21.65
C HIS A 428 0.89 12.45 -21.04
N LEU A 429 0.07 12.85 -20.07
CA LEU A 429 0.11 14.15 -19.39
C LEU A 429 0.10 13.98 -17.87
N GLY A 430 0.68 12.88 -17.37
CA GLY A 430 0.76 12.57 -15.94
C GLY A 430 -0.59 12.33 -15.28
N ARG A 431 -1.61 11.91 -16.05
CA ARG A 431 -2.97 11.67 -15.55
C ARG A 431 -3.61 10.45 -16.20
N GLY A 432 -4.50 9.80 -15.47
CA GLY A 432 -5.36 8.77 -16.02
C GLY A 432 -6.37 9.30 -17.06
N LEU A 433 -6.63 8.48 -18.07
CA LEU A 433 -7.68 8.63 -19.07
C LEU A 433 -8.77 7.56 -18.83
N PRO A 434 -10.07 7.91 -18.92
CA PRO A 434 -11.12 6.91 -18.76
C PRO A 434 -11.03 5.84 -19.85
N GLY A 435 -11.00 4.55 -19.47
CA GLY A 435 -10.86 3.46 -20.44
C GLY A 435 -12.04 3.36 -21.41
N ARG A 436 -13.24 3.78 -21.00
CA ARG A 436 -14.42 3.84 -21.90
C ARG A 436 -14.24 4.81 -23.07
N ASP A 437 -13.37 5.81 -22.90
CA ASP A 437 -13.11 6.83 -23.92
C ASP A 437 -12.09 6.29 -24.95
N ARG A 438 -11.53 5.08 -24.74
CA ARG A 438 -10.75 4.36 -25.75
C ARG A 438 -11.66 4.05 -26.93
N VAL A 439 -11.38 4.71 -28.05
CA VAL A 439 -12.02 4.41 -29.32
C VAL A 439 -11.52 3.03 -29.76
N GLY A 440 -12.38 2.01 -29.64
CA GLY A 440 -12.16 0.75 -30.32
C GLY A 440 -12.26 0.96 -31.83
N ALA A 441 -11.50 0.20 -32.61
CA ALA A 441 -11.63 0.13 -34.07
C ALA A 441 -12.95 -0.57 -34.47
N THR A 442 -14.09 -0.08 -33.99
CA THR A 442 -15.40 -0.56 -34.41
C THR A 442 -16.10 0.58 -35.15
N PRO A 443 -15.98 0.63 -36.49
CA PRO A 443 -16.88 1.49 -37.26
C PRO A 443 -18.33 1.10 -36.94
N PRO A 444 -19.28 2.06 -36.91
CA PRO A 444 -20.69 1.73 -36.78
C PRO A 444 -21.05 0.68 -37.84
N PRO A 445 -21.87 -0.34 -37.49
CA PRO A 445 -22.20 -1.38 -38.44
C PRO A 445 -22.77 -0.75 -39.72
N PRO A 446 -22.37 -1.24 -40.91
CA PRO A 446 -22.95 -0.74 -42.15
C PRO A 446 -24.47 -0.94 -42.08
N ILE A 447 -25.22 0.13 -42.36
CA ILE A 447 -26.69 0.10 -42.39
C ILE A 447 -27.09 -0.84 -43.53
N THR A 448 -27.49 -2.07 -43.20
CA THR A 448 -28.06 -3.00 -44.17
C THR A 448 -29.52 -2.63 -44.40
N THR A 449 -29.81 -2.07 -45.57
CA THR A 449 -31.18 -1.89 -46.06
C THR A 449 -31.72 -3.25 -46.52
N GLY A 450 -32.32 -4.00 -45.59
CA GLY A 450 -32.93 -5.31 -45.84
C GLY A 450 -34.36 -5.39 -45.32
N VAL A 451 -35.22 -6.11 -46.03
CA VAL A 451 -36.67 -6.30 -45.74
C VAL A 451 -36.91 -7.38 -44.66
N ALA A 452 -35.87 -8.06 -44.18
CA ALA A 452 -36.01 -9.12 -43.19
C ALA A 452 -36.29 -8.52 -41.79
N PRO A 453 -37.26 -9.03 -41.01
CA PRO A 453 -37.60 -8.46 -39.70
C PRO A 453 -36.54 -8.72 -38.62
N LEU A 454 -35.59 -9.62 -38.86
CA LEU A 454 -34.57 -10.05 -37.90
C LEU A 454 -33.17 -9.96 -38.54
N ARG A 455 -32.24 -9.39 -37.78
CA ARG A 455 -30.80 -9.40 -38.06
C ARG A 455 -30.16 -10.49 -37.20
N TYR A 456 -29.53 -11.47 -37.85
CA TYR A 456 -28.65 -12.41 -37.16
C TYR A 456 -27.30 -11.75 -36.90
N GLN A 457 -26.83 -11.85 -35.66
CA GLN A 457 -25.54 -11.35 -35.23
C GLN A 457 -24.77 -12.48 -34.54
N LEU A 458 -23.67 -12.89 -35.17
CA LEU A 458 -22.80 -13.96 -34.67
C LEU A 458 -22.24 -13.65 -33.28
N GLN A 459 -21.87 -12.39 -33.02
CA GLN A 459 -21.25 -11.95 -31.77
C GLN A 459 -21.70 -10.53 -31.40
N GLY A 460 -22.10 -10.34 -30.14
CA GLY A 460 -22.38 -9.01 -29.57
C GLY A 460 -21.14 -8.12 -29.48
N HIS A 461 -21.34 -6.81 -29.39
CA HIS A 461 -20.24 -5.86 -29.21
C HIS A 461 -19.80 -5.83 -27.75
N VAL A 462 -18.49 -5.92 -27.52
CA VAL A 462 -17.85 -5.70 -26.23
C VAL A 462 -16.91 -4.50 -26.37
N PRO A 463 -16.95 -3.51 -25.46
CA PRO A 463 -16.07 -2.35 -25.54
C PRO A 463 -14.58 -2.73 -25.47
N ALA A 464 -13.72 -1.99 -26.17
CA ALA A 464 -12.28 -2.30 -26.28
C ALA A 464 -11.50 -2.26 -24.96
N HIS A 465 -12.06 -1.68 -23.90
CA HIS A 465 -11.45 -1.64 -22.56
C HIS A 465 -11.78 -2.88 -21.70
N TRP A 466 -12.52 -3.84 -22.24
CA TRP A 466 -12.80 -5.13 -21.61
C TRP A 466 -11.92 -6.21 -22.26
N ILE A 467 -10.92 -6.67 -21.52
CA ILE A 467 -9.95 -7.65 -22.00
C ILE A 467 -10.33 -9.03 -21.44
N PRO A 468 -10.63 -10.03 -22.28
CA PRO A 468 -11.11 -11.32 -21.80
C PRO A 468 -9.99 -12.16 -21.19
N PHE A 469 -10.33 -12.96 -20.19
CA PHE A 469 -9.51 -13.99 -19.61
C PHE A 469 -10.27 -15.32 -19.63
N GLN A 470 -9.66 -16.34 -20.24
CA GLN A 470 -10.22 -17.68 -20.37
C GLN A 470 -9.57 -18.64 -19.37
N VAL A 471 -10.33 -19.63 -18.90
CA VAL A 471 -9.80 -20.65 -17.98
C VAL A 471 -8.93 -21.63 -18.75
N VAL A 472 -7.70 -21.86 -18.28
CA VAL A 472 -6.75 -22.84 -18.82
C VAL A 472 -6.21 -23.73 -17.70
N ALA A 473 -5.95 -25.00 -18.00
CA ALA A 473 -5.30 -25.92 -17.05
C ALA A 473 -3.78 -25.68 -17.00
N LEU A 474 -3.20 -25.60 -15.80
CA LEU A 474 -1.76 -25.47 -15.62
C LEU A 474 -1.06 -26.84 -15.71
N PRO A 475 0.12 -26.93 -16.36
CA PRO A 475 0.90 -28.16 -16.39
C PRO A 475 1.53 -28.50 -15.02
N PRO A 476 1.63 -29.78 -14.63
CA PRO A 476 1.00 -30.91 -15.28
C PRO A 476 -0.52 -30.90 -15.02
N ALA A 477 -1.31 -31.20 -16.06
CA ALA A 477 -2.77 -31.15 -15.99
C ALA A 477 -3.38 -32.07 -14.90
N THR A 478 -2.61 -33.06 -14.43
CA THR A 478 -2.96 -33.94 -13.30
C THR A 478 -3.06 -33.22 -11.95
N SER A 479 -2.51 -32.00 -11.83
CA SER A 479 -2.60 -31.19 -10.61
C SER A 479 -4.00 -30.62 -10.34
N GLY A 480 -4.86 -30.55 -11.37
CA GLY A 480 -6.18 -29.90 -11.29
C GLY A 480 -6.11 -28.38 -11.12
N GLN A 481 -4.92 -27.77 -11.17
CA GLN A 481 -4.77 -26.33 -11.06
C GLN A 481 -5.17 -25.65 -12.36
N VAL A 482 -5.91 -24.54 -12.24
CA VAL A 482 -6.33 -23.72 -13.36
C VAL A 482 -5.81 -22.29 -13.19
N ALA A 483 -5.70 -21.59 -14.31
CA ALA A 483 -5.38 -20.17 -14.37
C ALA A 483 -6.30 -19.46 -15.35
N LEU A 484 -6.43 -18.15 -15.18
CA LEU A 484 -7.10 -17.24 -16.09
C LEU A 484 -6.05 -16.70 -17.06
N GLU A 485 -6.06 -17.16 -18.31
CA GLU A 485 -5.15 -16.70 -19.36
C GLU A 485 -5.79 -15.56 -20.15
N MET A 486 -5.08 -14.46 -20.30
CA MET A 486 -5.51 -13.33 -21.12
C MET A 486 -5.70 -13.79 -22.56
N ALA A 487 -6.91 -13.60 -23.08
CA ALA A 487 -7.30 -13.91 -24.43
C ALA A 487 -7.46 -12.62 -25.26
N SER A 488 -7.88 -12.77 -26.50
CA SER A 488 -8.13 -11.67 -27.44
C SER A 488 -9.52 -11.82 -28.03
N LEU A 489 -10.29 -10.74 -28.00
CA LEU A 489 -11.61 -10.71 -28.61
C LEU A 489 -11.47 -10.16 -30.03
N LEU A 490 -11.75 -11.01 -31.01
CA LEU A 490 -11.63 -10.65 -32.42
C LEU A 490 -12.87 -9.88 -32.85
N ALA A 491 -12.67 -8.66 -33.36
CA ALA A 491 -13.71 -7.86 -33.99
C ALA A 491 -13.47 -7.79 -35.51
N PRO A 492 -14.50 -7.97 -36.34
CA PRO A 492 -14.40 -7.69 -37.77
C PRO A 492 -14.15 -6.19 -37.99
N ASP A 493 -13.06 -5.85 -38.67
CA ASP A 493 -12.69 -4.48 -39.00
C ASP A 493 -13.51 -3.94 -40.18
N GLY A 494 -14.75 -3.51 -39.94
CA GLY A 494 -15.55 -2.92 -41.01
C GLY A 494 -15.86 -3.89 -42.16
N ALA A 495 -15.50 -3.50 -43.39
CA ALA A 495 -16.00 -4.08 -44.63
C ALA A 495 -15.74 -5.60 -44.77
N PRO A 496 -16.60 -6.36 -45.50
CA PRO A 496 -16.39 -7.78 -45.72
C PRO A 496 -14.99 -8.07 -46.31
N GLY A 497 -14.19 -8.88 -45.60
CA GLY A 497 -12.84 -9.27 -46.01
C GLY A 497 -11.69 -8.51 -45.34
N ALA A 498 -11.99 -7.54 -44.48
CA ALA A 498 -10.97 -6.87 -43.66
C ALA A 498 -10.40 -7.80 -42.56
N PRO A 499 -9.15 -7.59 -42.13
CA PRO A 499 -8.53 -8.40 -41.07
C PRO A 499 -9.28 -8.25 -39.75
N LEU A 500 -9.35 -9.32 -38.96
CA LEU A 500 -9.88 -9.26 -37.60
C LEU A 500 -8.93 -8.43 -36.73
N VAL A 501 -9.45 -7.43 -36.04
CA VAL A 501 -8.68 -6.60 -35.10
C VAL A 501 -8.99 -7.07 -33.68
N SER A 502 -7.94 -7.27 -32.87
CA SER A 502 -8.07 -7.57 -31.45
C SER A 502 -8.00 -6.28 -30.63
N ALA A 503 -8.88 -6.15 -29.63
CA ALA A 503 -8.72 -5.13 -28.61
C ALA A 503 -7.53 -5.51 -27.72
N LEU A 504 -6.39 -4.84 -27.92
CA LEU A 504 -5.20 -5.01 -27.08
C LEU A 504 -5.32 -4.17 -25.80
N PRO A 505 -4.84 -4.68 -24.65
CA PRO A 505 -4.70 -3.87 -23.45
C PRO A 505 -3.76 -2.67 -23.71
N ALA A 506 -4.01 -1.54 -23.06
CA ALA A 506 -3.16 -0.36 -23.13
C ALA A 506 -2.38 -0.13 -21.83
N GLY A 507 -2.96 -0.50 -20.69
CA GLY A 507 -2.37 -0.29 -19.37
C GLY A 507 -1.21 -1.23 -19.04
N LYS A 508 -0.31 -0.80 -18.15
CA LYS A 508 0.82 -1.61 -17.66
C LYS A 508 0.34 -2.82 -16.83
N ILE A 509 -0.77 -2.70 -16.11
CA ILE A 509 -1.33 -3.78 -15.28
C ILE A 509 -1.72 -5.00 -16.14
N LEU A 510 -2.23 -4.76 -17.35
CA LEU A 510 -2.58 -5.80 -18.33
C LEU A 510 -1.44 -6.14 -19.30
N ARG A 511 -0.33 -5.40 -19.26
CA ARG A 511 0.89 -5.65 -20.04
C ARG A 511 2.13 -5.68 -19.14
N PRO A 512 2.19 -6.62 -18.17
CA PRO A 512 3.31 -6.69 -17.25
C PRO A 512 4.62 -6.95 -18.02
N SER A 513 5.62 -6.11 -17.77
CA SER A 513 6.90 -6.15 -18.49
C SER A 513 7.70 -7.42 -18.18
N SER A 514 7.46 -8.04 -17.02
CA SER A 514 8.17 -9.24 -16.56
C SER A 514 7.84 -10.48 -17.40
N LEU A 515 6.75 -10.49 -18.16
CA LEU A 515 6.35 -11.65 -18.95
C LEU A 515 7.03 -11.74 -20.32
N ALA A 516 7.64 -10.66 -20.84
CA ALA A 516 8.41 -10.65 -22.10
C ALA A 516 7.76 -11.41 -23.29
N GLY A 517 6.43 -11.33 -23.43
CA GLY A 517 5.66 -12.00 -24.49
C GLY A 517 5.12 -13.39 -24.14
N ALA A 518 5.40 -13.91 -22.94
CA ALA A 518 4.73 -15.08 -22.40
C ALA A 518 3.22 -14.82 -22.16
N PRO A 519 2.36 -15.85 -22.24
CA PRO A 519 0.94 -15.71 -21.94
C PRO A 519 0.71 -15.17 -20.53
N TYR A 520 -0.13 -14.14 -20.41
CA TYR A 520 -0.48 -13.60 -19.11
C TYR A 520 -1.51 -14.49 -18.43
N ARG A 521 -1.07 -15.24 -17.41
CA ARG A 521 -1.88 -16.16 -16.61
C ARG A 521 -2.00 -15.67 -15.18
N ILE A 522 -3.21 -15.40 -14.73
CA ILE A 522 -3.55 -15.05 -13.35
C ILE A 522 -4.07 -16.30 -12.64
N ARG A 523 -3.67 -16.53 -11.39
CA ARG A 523 -4.21 -17.63 -10.57
C ARG A 523 -5.71 -17.45 -10.35
N GLU A 524 -6.48 -18.52 -10.45
CA GLU A 524 -7.96 -18.44 -10.45
C GLU A 524 -8.51 -17.85 -9.15
N GLU A 525 -7.87 -18.17 -8.03
CA GLU A 525 -8.18 -17.67 -6.69
C GLU A 525 -7.95 -16.16 -6.52
N GLU A 526 -7.19 -15.52 -7.41
CA GLU A 526 -6.89 -14.09 -7.33
C GLU A 526 -7.99 -13.22 -7.95
N VAL A 527 -8.95 -13.82 -8.64
CA VAL A 527 -10.17 -13.17 -9.11
C VAL A 527 -11.36 -13.86 -8.45
N PRO A 528 -11.68 -13.54 -7.18
CA PRO A 528 -12.82 -14.11 -6.49
C PRO A 528 -14.14 -13.55 -7.04
N ARG A 529 -15.28 -13.98 -6.48
CA ARG A 529 -16.62 -13.56 -6.92
C ARG A 529 -16.84 -12.05 -6.73
N GLU A 530 -16.32 -11.49 -5.65
CA GLU A 530 -16.32 -10.05 -5.39
C GLU A 530 -15.40 -9.26 -6.35
N GLY A 531 -14.57 -9.94 -7.14
CA GLY A 531 -13.60 -9.34 -8.05
C GLY A 531 -12.37 -8.78 -7.32
N THR A 532 -11.38 -8.36 -8.11
CA THR A 532 -10.12 -7.78 -7.64
C THR A 532 -9.85 -6.50 -8.41
N HIS A 533 -9.51 -5.42 -7.70
CA HIS A 533 -9.11 -4.17 -8.32
C HIS A 533 -7.61 -3.95 -8.12
N VAL A 534 -6.90 -3.65 -9.21
CA VAL A 534 -5.51 -3.24 -9.17
C VAL A 534 -5.43 -1.77 -9.57
N ILE A 535 -4.84 -0.95 -8.71
CA ILE A 535 -4.76 0.50 -8.88
C ILE A 535 -3.30 0.90 -8.90
N ARG A 536 -2.91 1.69 -9.89
CA ARG A 536 -1.60 2.31 -10.00
C ARG A 536 -1.74 3.82 -9.75
N LEU A 537 -1.01 4.36 -8.79
CA LEU A 537 -1.14 5.75 -8.35
C LEU A 537 0.18 6.34 -7.89
N ALA A 538 0.30 7.66 -7.94
CA ALA A 538 1.42 8.38 -7.34
C ALA A 538 1.24 8.43 -5.82
N ARG A 539 2.30 8.18 -5.05
CA ARG A 539 2.27 8.11 -3.59
C ARG A 539 3.39 8.94 -2.98
N PHE A 540 3.07 9.67 -1.92
CA PHE A 540 3.98 10.57 -1.24
C PHE A 540 4.05 10.26 0.25
N ALA A 541 5.24 10.27 0.83
CA ALA A 541 5.42 10.19 2.27
C ALA A 541 6.67 10.94 2.71
N ARG A 542 6.72 11.30 4.00
CA ARG A 542 7.95 11.78 4.63
C ARG A 542 8.56 10.67 5.49
N SER A 543 9.87 10.49 5.38
CA SER A 543 10.64 9.57 6.22
C SER A 543 10.83 10.14 7.63
N SER A 544 11.37 9.32 8.53
CA SER A 544 11.63 9.67 9.93
C SER A 544 12.61 10.84 10.12
N ASP A 545 13.46 11.11 9.13
CA ASP A 545 14.36 12.27 9.08
C ASP A 545 13.72 13.52 8.43
N GLY A 546 12.46 13.43 8.02
CA GLY A 546 11.74 14.49 7.32
C GLY A 546 12.00 14.55 5.82
N GLY A 547 12.82 13.66 5.26
CA GLY A 547 13.02 13.53 3.81
C GLY A 547 11.72 13.26 3.06
N SER A 548 11.60 13.77 1.83
CA SER A 548 10.40 13.62 1.00
C SER A 548 10.59 12.51 -0.02
N HIS A 549 9.62 11.60 -0.10
CA HIS A 549 9.65 10.46 -1.01
C HIS A 549 8.38 10.44 -1.86
N LEU A 550 8.54 10.51 -3.19
CA LEU A 550 7.47 10.36 -4.18
C LEU A 550 7.77 9.16 -5.08
N TRP A 551 6.78 8.31 -5.31
CA TRP A 551 6.88 7.14 -6.19
C TRP A 551 5.54 6.75 -6.80
N VAL A 552 5.58 5.89 -7.82
CA VAL A 552 4.37 5.22 -8.32
C VAL A 552 4.25 3.87 -7.61
N ALA A 553 3.06 3.57 -7.08
CA ALA A 553 2.76 2.34 -6.36
C ALA A 553 1.59 1.59 -7.00
N ARG A 554 1.58 0.26 -6.83
CA ARG A 554 0.42 -0.61 -7.07
C ARG A 554 -0.29 -0.95 -5.77
N LYS A 555 -1.62 -0.93 -5.78
CA LYS A 555 -2.48 -1.39 -4.70
C LYS A 555 -3.44 -2.45 -5.22
N ARG A 556 -3.69 -3.47 -4.39
CA ARG A 556 -4.69 -4.51 -4.64
C ARG A 556 -5.81 -4.32 -3.62
N VAL A 557 -7.02 -4.07 -4.09
CA VAL A 557 -8.20 -3.97 -3.22
C VAL A 557 -9.27 -4.94 -3.69
N THR A 558 -10.11 -5.36 -2.75
CA THR A 558 -11.28 -6.17 -3.06
C THR A 558 -12.21 -5.40 -4.01
N GLY A 559 -12.78 -6.13 -4.97
CA GLY A 559 -13.71 -5.55 -5.93
C GLY A 559 -15.10 -5.26 -5.35
N SER A 560 -16.06 -5.05 -6.25
CA SER A 560 -17.44 -4.69 -5.92
C SER A 560 -18.49 -5.71 -6.37
N GLY A 561 -18.06 -6.89 -6.85
CA GLY A 561 -18.92 -7.95 -7.37
C GLY A 561 -18.59 -8.38 -8.81
N GLU A 562 -19.48 -9.19 -9.35
CA GLU A 562 -19.45 -9.70 -10.72
C GLU A 562 -19.68 -8.59 -11.76
N GLY A 563 -19.30 -8.86 -13.01
CA GLY A 563 -19.52 -7.99 -14.16
C GLY A 563 -20.32 -8.66 -15.26
N HIS A 564 -21.00 -7.88 -16.09
CA HIS A 564 -21.71 -8.37 -17.25
C HIS A 564 -21.23 -7.63 -18.51
N SER A 565 -20.47 -8.33 -19.34
CA SER A 565 -19.86 -7.78 -20.56
C SER A 565 -20.87 -7.44 -21.67
N GLY A 566 -22.04 -8.09 -21.66
CA GLY A 566 -22.98 -8.03 -22.80
C GLY A 566 -22.60 -8.97 -23.94
N LEU A 567 -21.53 -9.75 -23.80
CA LEU A 567 -21.12 -10.72 -24.81
C LEU A 567 -22.20 -11.79 -25.00
N ARG A 568 -22.67 -11.92 -26.24
CA ARG A 568 -23.66 -12.91 -26.66
C ARG A 568 -23.22 -13.49 -27.99
N PHE A 569 -23.43 -14.79 -28.16
CA PHE A 569 -23.18 -15.49 -29.42
C PHE A 569 -24.52 -15.91 -30.05
N ASP A 570 -24.54 -16.03 -31.38
CA ASP A 570 -25.64 -16.62 -32.14
C ASP A 570 -27.03 -16.05 -31.82
N HIS A 571 -27.16 -14.71 -31.78
CA HIS A 571 -28.43 -14.07 -31.43
C HIS A 571 -29.09 -13.40 -32.63
N THR A 572 -30.42 -13.31 -32.57
CA THR A 572 -31.23 -12.58 -33.53
C THR A 572 -31.85 -11.36 -32.85
N GLY A 573 -31.72 -10.19 -33.46
CA GLY A 573 -32.29 -8.94 -32.99
C GLY A 573 -33.19 -8.29 -34.04
N PRO A 574 -34.12 -7.41 -33.65
CA PRO A 574 -34.89 -6.63 -34.62
C PRO A 574 -33.95 -5.76 -35.47
N LEU A 575 -34.30 -5.54 -36.74
CA LEU A 575 -33.60 -4.55 -37.56
C LEU A 575 -33.91 -3.16 -36.98
N GLU A 576 -32.88 -2.43 -36.53
CA GLU A 576 -33.05 -1.02 -36.13
C GLU A 576 -33.49 -0.21 -37.35
N THR A 577 -34.77 0.12 -37.44
CA THR A 577 -35.26 1.11 -38.39
C THR A 577 -34.81 2.48 -37.90
N VAL A 578 -33.67 2.95 -38.38
CA VAL A 578 -33.30 4.36 -38.24
C VAL A 578 -34.28 5.16 -39.09
N VAL A 579 -35.22 5.85 -38.45
CA VAL A 579 -36.02 6.88 -39.12
C VAL A 579 -35.09 8.08 -39.36
N PRO A 580 -34.86 8.52 -40.61
CA PRO A 580 -33.99 9.67 -40.87
C PRO A 580 -34.63 10.92 -40.27
N GLY A 581 -34.00 11.54 -39.26
CA GLY A 581 -34.41 12.85 -38.74
C GLY A 581 -34.57 12.97 -37.22
N THR A 582 -34.38 11.90 -36.44
CA THR A 582 -34.31 11.98 -34.98
C THR A 582 -32.87 11.75 -34.54
N ASP A 583 -32.24 12.76 -33.92
CA ASP A 583 -31.00 12.58 -33.19
C ASP A 583 -31.17 11.41 -32.21
N PRO A 584 -30.19 10.49 -32.11
CA PRO A 584 -30.25 9.44 -31.11
C PRO A 584 -30.27 10.12 -29.73
N GLU A 585 -31.33 9.88 -28.95
CA GLU A 585 -31.34 10.26 -27.53
C GLU A 585 -30.07 9.73 -26.88
N PRO A 586 -29.33 10.54 -26.10
CA PRO A 586 -28.17 10.06 -25.40
C PRO A 586 -28.58 8.88 -24.53
N ALA A 587 -27.86 7.76 -24.68
CA ALA A 587 -28.09 6.54 -23.93
C ALA A 587 -28.31 6.86 -22.45
N THR A 588 -29.50 6.54 -21.96
CA THR A 588 -29.87 6.74 -20.56
C THR A 588 -28.78 6.12 -19.68
N PRO A 589 -28.17 6.86 -18.73
CA PRO A 589 -27.15 6.30 -17.88
C PRO A 589 -27.74 5.12 -17.10
N LEU A 590 -27.01 3.99 -17.11
CA LEU A 590 -27.26 2.84 -16.26
C LEU A 590 -27.43 3.32 -14.81
N ARG A 591 -28.67 3.36 -14.31
CA ARG A 591 -28.94 3.61 -12.90
C ARG A 591 -28.44 2.43 -12.10
N TRP A 592 -27.36 2.64 -11.36
CA TRP A 592 -26.94 1.75 -10.29
C TRP A 592 -27.87 1.92 -9.09
N SER A 593 -28.52 0.85 -8.66
CA SER A 593 -29.12 0.75 -7.33
C SER A 593 -28.02 0.37 -6.34
N GLY A 594 -27.54 1.34 -5.55
CA GLY A 594 -26.65 1.07 -4.42
C GLY A 594 -25.38 1.93 -4.45
N SER A 595 -25.51 3.18 -4.03
CA SER A 595 -24.39 3.94 -3.46
C SER A 595 -24.81 4.39 -2.06
N PRO A 596 -24.05 4.09 -1.00
CA PRO A 596 -24.21 4.80 0.26
C PRO A 596 -23.77 6.25 0.03
N GLY A 597 -24.67 7.19 0.30
CA GLY A 597 -24.42 8.62 0.10
C GLY A 597 -23.22 9.09 0.92
N TRP A 598 -22.20 9.58 0.22
CA TRP A 598 -21.23 10.51 0.78
C TRP A 598 -21.72 11.91 0.45
N ASN A 599 -22.16 12.63 1.48
CA ASN A 599 -22.48 14.04 1.39
C ASN A 599 -21.19 14.82 1.17
N ASP A 600 -21.10 15.50 0.03
CA ASP A 600 -20.28 16.70 -0.12
C ASP A 600 -20.89 17.78 0.80
N ALA A 601 -20.20 18.07 1.90
CA ALA A 601 -20.45 19.25 2.70
C ALA A 601 -19.39 20.30 2.31
N ASP A 602 -19.91 21.45 1.89
CA ASP A 602 -19.20 22.68 1.60
C ASP A 602 -18.19 23.05 2.69
N TRP A 603 -16.98 23.40 2.27
CA TRP A 603 -16.06 24.22 3.05
C TRP A 603 -15.85 25.54 2.32
N SER A 604 -16.60 26.55 2.78
CA SER A 604 -16.20 27.96 2.78
C SER A 604 -15.18 28.21 3.88
#